data_AF-A0A954DJC5-F1
#
_entry.id   AF-A0A954DJC5-F1
#
_cell.length_a   1.000
_cell.length_b   1.000
_cell.length_c   1.000
_cell.angle_alpha   90.00
_cell.angle_beta   90.00
_cell.angle_gamma   90.00
#
_symmetry.space_group_name_H-M   'P 1'
#
loop_
_entity.id
_entity.type
_entity.pdbx_description
1 polymer ?
#
loop_
_entity_poly.entity_id
_entity_poly.type
_entity_poly.pdbx_seq_one_letter_code
_entity_poly.pdbx_strand_id
1 'polypeptide(L)'
;AVTQARPSSVAILYLGASQLNVSLGALAAGCSVYCSYDALLGAVPTNATGSGSLTLPVPNSTGLIGIKFYNQYIVLDAPANTLGLTFTNGGAGKIGG
;
A
#
# COMPACT_ATOMS: atom_id res chain seq x y z
N ALA A 1 6.04 4.51 3.24
CA ALA A 1 5.96 4.08 4.64
C ALA A 1 4.51 4.15 5.09
N VAL A 2 4.13 3.35 6.07
CA VAL A 2 2.84 3.43 6.76
C VAL A 2 3.07 3.98 8.16
N THR A 3 2.19 4.86 8.61
CA THR A 3 2.17 5.45 9.95
C THR A 3 0.74 5.39 10.49
N GLN A 4 0.61 5.30 11.81
CA GLN A 4 -0.69 5.19 12.50
C GLN A 4 -1.56 3.99 12.07
N ALA A 5 -0.92 2.92 11.59
CA ALA A 5 -1.58 1.64 11.43
C ALA A 5 -1.78 0.96 12.79
N ARG A 6 -2.56 -0.14 12.81
CA ARG A 6 -2.68 -0.99 14.00
C ARG A 6 -1.28 -1.36 14.54
N PRO A 7 -0.98 -1.11 15.84
CA PRO A 7 0.28 -1.52 16.44
C PRO A 7 0.48 -3.04 16.39
N SER A 8 1.73 -3.48 16.22
CA SER A 8 2.12 -4.90 16.23
C SER A 8 1.29 -5.76 15.27
N SER A 9 1.06 -5.26 14.06
CA SER A 9 0.30 -5.91 13.00
C SER A 9 1.16 -6.11 11.75
N VAL A 10 0.54 -6.60 10.68
CA VAL A 10 1.17 -6.81 9.38
C VAL A 10 0.59 -5.84 8.37
N ALA A 11 1.47 -5.11 7.69
CA ALA A 11 1.15 -4.26 6.55
C ALA A 11 1.76 -4.84 5.28
N ILE A 12 1.01 -4.92 4.19
CA ILE A 12 1.45 -5.45 2.90
C ILE A 12 1.52 -4.31 1.91
N LEU A 13 2.69 -4.10 1.29
CA LEU A 13 2.85 -3.15 0.20
C LEU A 13 2.62 -3.84 -1.14
N TYR A 14 1.74 -3.26 -1.94
CA TYR A 14 1.56 -3.64 -3.34
C TYR A 14 1.73 -2.45 -4.27
N LEU A 15 2.04 -2.76 -5.52
CA LEU A 15 2.20 -1.83 -6.62
C LEU A 15 1.11 -2.04 -7.67
N GLY A 16 0.74 -0.94 -8.32
CA GLY A 16 -0.10 -0.90 -9.50
C GLY A 16 0.49 -0.02 -10.59
N ALA A 17 0.27 -0.39 -11.85
CA ALA A 17 0.55 0.42 -13.02
C ALA A 17 -0.53 1.49 -13.27
N SER A 18 -1.71 1.34 -12.67
CA SER A 18 -2.83 2.26 -12.85
C SER A 18 -3.46 2.70 -11.52
N GLN A 19 -4.09 3.87 -11.55
CA GLN A 19 -4.85 4.40 -10.43
C GLN A 19 -6.32 3.97 -10.54
N LEU A 20 -6.87 3.38 -9.48
CA LEU A 20 -8.20 2.78 -9.48
C LEU A 20 -9.25 3.62 -8.74
N ASN A 21 -8.93 4.11 -7.54
CA ASN A 21 -9.81 4.92 -6.67
C ASN A 21 -11.21 4.30 -6.43
N VAL A 22 -11.27 3.02 -6.07
CA VAL A 22 -12.53 2.30 -5.77
C VAL A 22 -12.79 2.28 -4.27
N SER A 23 -13.97 2.72 -3.85
CA SER A 23 -14.41 2.62 -2.46
C SER A 23 -14.87 1.20 -2.11
N LEU A 24 -14.42 0.68 -0.96
CA LEU A 24 -14.80 -0.65 -0.46
C LEU A 24 -16.15 -0.65 0.28
N GLY A 25 -16.75 0.53 0.48
CA GLY A 25 -18.13 0.72 0.93
C GLY A 25 -18.55 -0.20 2.08
N ALA A 26 -19.56 -1.03 1.83
CA ALA A 26 -20.20 -1.89 2.84
C ALA A 26 -19.27 -2.94 3.47
N LEU A 27 -18.16 -3.30 2.83
CA LEU A 27 -17.22 -4.30 3.34
C LEU A 27 -16.14 -3.69 4.23
N ALA A 28 -15.70 -2.48 3.90
CA ALA A 28 -14.75 -1.70 4.69
C ALA A 28 -15.09 -0.21 4.59
N ALA A 29 -16.01 0.22 5.45
CA ALA A 29 -16.49 1.60 5.47
C ALA A 29 -15.32 2.57 5.69
N GLY A 30 -15.21 3.58 4.84
CA GLY A 30 -14.11 4.55 4.87
C GLY A 30 -12.80 4.10 4.23
N CYS A 31 -12.70 2.85 3.75
CA CYS A 31 -11.52 2.37 3.02
C CYS A 31 -11.72 2.48 1.50
N SER A 32 -10.63 2.76 0.78
CA SER A 32 -10.61 2.82 -0.68
C SER A 32 -9.33 2.20 -1.23
N VAL A 33 -9.44 1.54 -2.37
CA VAL A 33 -8.32 1.01 -3.16
C VAL A 33 -7.93 2.07 -4.19
N TYR A 34 -6.73 2.63 -4.05
CA TYR A 34 -6.24 3.72 -4.88
C TYR A 34 -5.44 3.26 -6.09
N CYS A 35 -4.90 2.04 -6.10
CA CYS A 35 -4.12 1.50 -7.22
C CYS A 35 -4.49 0.06 -7.57
N SER A 36 -4.19 -0.35 -8.81
CA SER A 36 -4.28 -1.75 -9.22
C SER A 36 -3.36 -2.64 -8.38
N TYR A 37 -3.72 -3.92 -8.28
CA TYR A 37 -2.94 -4.93 -7.57
C TYR A 37 -2.17 -5.77 -8.58
N ASP A 38 -1.04 -5.23 -9.05
CA ASP A 38 -0.26 -5.85 -10.13
C ASP A 38 0.96 -6.60 -9.59
N ALA A 39 1.56 -6.10 -8.51
CA ALA A 39 2.70 -6.77 -7.87
C ALA A 39 2.66 -6.60 -6.34
N LEU A 40 2.89 -7.69 -5.61
CA LEU A 40 3.08 -7.68 -4.16
C LEU A 40 4.57 -7.57 -3.85
N LEU A 41 4.98 -6.53 -3.14
CA LEU A 41 6.39 -6.32 -2.77
C LEU A 41 6.77 -7.02 -1.47
N GLY A 42 5.81 -7.21 -0.56
CA GLY A 42 6.04 -7.95 0.67
C GLY A 42 5.24 -7.45 1.86
N ALA A 43 5.36 -8.22 2.94
CA ALA A 43 4.81 -7.89 4.24
C ALA A 43 5.84 -7.16 5.11
N VAL A 44 5.38 -6.14 5.83
CA VAL A 44 6.14 -5.29 6.74
C VAL A 44 5.43 -5.31 8.09
N PRO A 45 6.11 -5.69 9.17
CA PRO A 45 5.53 -5.58 10.50
C PRO A 45 5.37 -4.10 10.88
N THR A 46 4.25 -3.74 11.50
CA THR A 46 4.09 -2.44 12.15
C THR A 46 4.66 -2.54 13.56
N ASN A 47 5.42 -1.52 13.97
CA ASN A 47 5.98 -1.45 15.30
C ASN A 47 4.90 -1.07 16.36
N ALA A 48 5.32 -0.90 17.61
CA ALA A 48 4.43 -0.53 18.72
C ALA A 48 3.73 0.84 18.54
N THR A 49 4.24 1.69 17.64
CA THR A 49 3.63 2.99 17.29
C THR A 49 2.84 2.94 15.98
N GLY A 50 2.62 1.75 15.41
CA GLY A 50 1.84 1.59 14.18
C GLY A 50 2.59 2.03 12.92
N SER A 51 3.92 2.01 12.95
CA SER A 51 4.77 2.46 11.84
C SER A 51 5.52 1.30 11.19
N GLY A 52 5.68 1.37 9.86
CA GLY A 52 6.44 0.40 9.08
C GLY A 52 6.89 0.98 7.74
N SER A 53 7.99 0.47 7.19
CA SER A 53 8.47 0.85 5.87
C SER A 53 9.05 -0.34 5.11
N LEU A 54 8.85 -0.33 3.79
CA LEU A 54 9.54 -1.20 2.85
C LEU A 54 10.39 -0.34 1.92
N THR A 55 11.62 -0.78 1.68
CA THR A 55 12.48 -0.24 0.62
C THR A 55 12.21 -1.01 -0.67
N LEU A 56 11.84 -0.29 -1.73
CA LEU A 56 11.70 -0.86 -3.08
C LEU A 56 13.06 -0.79 -3.79
N PRO A 57 13.75 -1.92 -4.03
CA PRO A 57 14.93 -1.91 -4.87
C PRO A 57 14.51 -1.66 -6.33
N VAL A 58 14.96 -0.55 -6.90
CA VAL A 58 14.75 -0.24 -8.32
C VAL A 58 15.97 -0.73 -9.10
N PRO A 59 15.82 -1.69 -10.02
CA PRO A 59 16.92 -2.13 -10.87
C PRO A 59 17.53 -0.98 -11.66
N ASN A 60 18.85 -1.00 -11.87
CA ASN A 60 19.52 -0.01 -12.70
C ASN A 60 19.31 -0.33 -14.20
N SER A 61 18.11 -0.03 -14.70
CA SER A 61 17.73 -0.22 -16.10
C SER A 61 17.18 1.08 -16.66
N THR A 62 17.74 1.52 -17.79
CA THR A 62 17.28 2.72 -18.51
C THR A 62 15.83 2.59 -18.98
N GLY A 63 15.34 1.37 -19.19
CA GLY A 63 13.95 1.10 -19.57
C GLY A 63 12.93 1.39 -18.46
N LEU A 64 13.37 1.60 -17.22
CA LEU A 64 12.48 1.99 -16.11
C LEU A 64 12.33 3.51 -16.01
N ILE A 65 13.19 4.29 -16.66
CA ILE A 65 13.13 5.75 -16.60
C ILE A 65 11.82 6.23 -17.24
N GLY A 66 11.10 7.08 -16.53
CA GLY A 66 9.83 7.62 -16.97
C GLY A 66 8.60 6.82 -16.54
N ILE A 67 8.78 5.57 -16.07
CA ILE A 67 7.67 4.71 -15.66
C ILE A 67 7.01 5.27 -14.40
N LYS A 68 5.69 5.42 -14.46
CA LYS A 68 4.84 5.75 -13.33
C LYS A 68 4.36 4.47 -12.66
N PHE A 69 4.36 4.47 -11.35
CA PHE A 69 3.80 3.40 -10.54
C PHE A 69 3.00 4.02 -9.40
N TYR A 70 2.03 3.25 -8.92
CA TYR A 70 1.21 3.58 -7.78
C TYR A 70 1.44 2.52 -6.71
N ASN A 71 1.34 2.89 -5.45
CA ASN A 71 1.57 1.98 -4.36
C ASN A 71 0.60 2.26 -3.22
N GLN A 72 0.26 1.23 -2.47
CA GLN A 72 -0.61 1.36 -1.30
C GLN A 72 -0.31 0.25 -0.32
N TYR A 73 -0.48 0.52 0.98
CA TYR A 73 -0.41 -0.51 2.00
C TYR A 73 -1.81 -0.99 2.36
N ILE A 74 -1.96 -2.31 2.52
CA ILE A 74 -3.05 -2.96 3.23
C ILE A 74 -2.54 -3.36 4.60
N VAL A 75 -3.25 -3.05 5.67
CA VAL A 75 -2.89 -3.43 7.04
C VAL A 75 -3.94 -4.40 7.56
N LEU A 76 -3.50 -5.48 8.20
CA LEU A 76 -4.39 -6.37 8.93
C LEU A 76 -4.90 -5.66 10.19
N ASP A 77 -6.21 -5.44 10.28
CA ASP A 77 -6.86 -4.77 11.40
C ASP A 77 -8.26 -5.35 11.65
N ALA A 78 -8.28 -6.52 12.28
CA ALA A 78 -9.49 -7.29 12.56
C ALA A 78 -10.68 -6.49 13.15
N PRO A 79 -10.50 -5.58 14.13
CA PRO A 79 -11.62 -4.80 14.67
C PRO A 79 -12.04 -3.58 13.84
N ALA A 80 -11.33 -3.23 12.75
CA ALA A 80 -11.62 -2.00 12.01
C ALA A 80 -12.91 -2.10 11.17
N ASN A 81 -13.17 -3.24 10.54
CA ASN A 81 -14.33 -3.45 9.67
C ASN A 81 -14.55 -4.95 9.38
N THR A 82 -15.60 -5.28 8.61
CA THR A 82 -15.99 -6.64 8.25
C THR A 82 -14.88 -7.42 7.52
N LEU A 83 -14.03 -6.75 6.73
CA LEU A 83 -12.87 -7.40 6.09
C LEU A 83 -11.68 -7.58 7.04
N GLY A 84 -11.66 -6.86 8.17
CA GLY A 84 -10.51 -6.83 9.06
C GLY A 84 -9.27 -6.22 8.40
N LEU A 85 -9.44 -5.29 7.46
CA LEU A 85 -8.37 -4.68 6.68
C LEU A 85 -8.50 -3.16 6.64
N THR A 86 -7.40 -2.44 6.84
CA THR A 86 -7.34 -0.99 6.60
C THR A 86 -6.39 -0.69 5.45
N PHE A 87 -6.66 0.39 4.73
CA PHE A 87 -5.93 0.78 3.53
C PHE A 87 -5.33 2.16 3.75
N THR A 88 -4.07 2.36 3.34
CA THR A 88 -3.46 3.69 3.40
C THR A 88 -3.96 4.57 2.26
N ASN A 89 -3.62 5.86 2.29
CA ASN A 89 -3.67 6.65 1.06
C ASN A 89 -2.75 6.04 0.00
N GLY A 90 -3.14 6.20 -1.28
CA GLY A 90 -2.31 5.80 -2.41
C GLY A 90 -1.11 6.73 -2.58
N GLY A 91 0.05 6.14 -2.85
CA GLY A 91 1.25 6.83 -3.32
C GLY A 91 1.35 6.74 -4.84
N ALA A 92 1.91 7.76 -5.45
CA ALA A 92 2.31 7.76 -6.86
C ALA A 92 3.78 8.11 -6.96
N GLY A 93 4.53 7.34 -7.73
CA GLY A 93 5.94 7.52 -7.98
C GLY A 93 6.24 7.46 -9.47
N LYS A 94 7.33 8.12 -9.86
CA LYS A 94 7.92 8.02 -11.20
C LYS A 94 9.40 7.71 -11.04
N ILE A 95 9.88 6.70 -11.76
CA ILE A 95 11.31 6.35 -11.73
C ILE A 95 12.05 7.30 -12.66
N GLY A 96 12.87 8.19 -12.10
CA GLY A 96 13.66 9.15 -12.88
C GLY A 96 12.84 10.26 -13.55
N GLY A 97 13.39 11.47 -13.52
CA GLY A 97 12.78 12.68 -14.08
C GLY A 97 12.38 13.69 -13.02
#